data_AF-A0A2V9KRE4-F1
#
_entry.id   AF-A0A2V9KRE4-F1
#
_cell.length_a   1.000
_cell.length_b   1.000
_cell.length_c   1.000
_cell.angle_alpha   90.00
_cell.angle_beta   90.00
_cell.angle_gamma   90.00
#
_symmetry.space_group_name_H-M   'P 1'
#
loop_
_entity.id
_entity.type
_entity.pdbx_description
1 polymer ?
#
loop_
_entity_poly.entity_id
_entity_poly.type
_entity_poly.pdbx_seq_one_letter_code
_entity_poly.pdbx_strand_id
1 'polypeptide(L)'
;GLAIHARLPQEPPRLIHGDFKPEHVWQNGSSLTVIDLDLSRPADPALDLGKFLGDLPRWCDGIRGGGLNAARERFLAGYARGIPPQRLLRAHLYEAVELINVAARWLPLSDPGWASRTERLVGQARAVIDGLQVRLGVRSARKPSSDFLDTAGTMEGPELSAGARGRHTQEEDSTNARRAN
;
A
#
# COMPACT_ATOMS: atom_id res chain seq x y z
N GLY A 1 9.10 6.66 -17.28
CA GLY A 1 7.67 6.67 -17.64
C GLY A 1 7.45 6.39 -19.13
N LEU A 2 7.74 7.36 -19.99
CA LEU A 2 7.39 7.33 -21.42
C LEU A 2 7.87 6.09 -22.20
N ALA A 3 9.11 5.65 -21.98
CA ALA A 3 9.68 4.48 -22.66
C ALA A 3 9.02 3.14 -22.26
N ILE A 4 8.41 3.07 -21.07
CA ILE A 4 7.63 1.91 -20.63
C ILE A 4 6.21 1.99 -21.20
N HIS A 5 5.60 3.17 -21.13
CA HIS A 5 4.24 3.40 -21.65
C HIS A 5 4.11 2.99 -23.12
N ALA A 6 5.03 3.41 -23.98
CA ALA A 6 5.02 3.11 -25.41
C ALA A 6 5.13 1.60 -25.74
N ARG A 7 5.61 0.78 -24.78
CA ARG A 7 5.80 -0.67 -24.95
C ARG A 7 4.62 -1.49 -24.40
N LEU A 8 3.67 -0.84 -23.73
CA LEU A 8 2.48 -1.50 -23.21
C LEU A 8 1.40 -1.55 -24.31
N PRO A 9 0.61 -2.64 -24.42
CA PRO A 9 -0.52 -2.69 -25.33
C PRO A 9 -1.47 -1.52 -25.06
N GLN A 10 -1.71 -0.71 -26.09
CA GLN A 10 -2.58 0.45 -26.00
C GLN A 10 -4.05 0.05 -26.14
N GLU A 11 -4.95 0.90 -25.65
CA GLU A 11 -6.40 0.72 -25.80
C GLU A 11 -7.02 2.02 -26.33
N PRO A 12 -8.10 1.95 -27.13
CA PRO A 12 -8.87 3.13 -27.48
C PRO A 12 -9.29 3.93 -26.24
N PRO A 13 -9.30 5.28 -26.33
CA PRO A 13 -9.79 6.12 -25.24
C PRO A 13 -11.22 5.75 -24.83
N ARG A 14 -11.49 5.79 -23.53
CA ARG A 14 -12.84 5.67 -22.95
C ARG A 14 -13.09 6.84 -22.02
N LEU A 15 -14.36 7.09 -21.71
CA LEU A 15 -14.70 8.07 -20.69
C LEU A 15 -14.07 7.62 -19.36
N ILE A 16 -13.22 8.48 -18.83
CA ILE A 16 -12.66 8.36 -17.48
C ILE A 16 -13.22 9.47 -16.60
N HIS A 17 -13.17 9.28 -15.29
CA HIS A 17 -13.44 10.31 -14.29
C HIS A 17 -12.29 11.32 -14.18
N GLY A 18 -11.03 10.88 -14.32
CA GLY A 18 -9.86 11.77 -14.28
C GLY A 18 -9.32 12.10 -12.89
N ASP A 19 -10.14 11.96 -11.85
CA ASP A 19 -9.74 12.04 -10.44
C ASP A 19 -10.32 10.87 -9.62
N PHE A 20 -10.37 9.67 -10.19
CA PHE A 20 -11.00 8.52 -9.54
C PHE A 20 -10.20 8.01 -8.34
N LYS A 21 -10.72 8.22 -7.13
CA LYS A 21 -10.11 7.84 -5.85
C LYS A 21 -11.18 7.57 -4.78
N PRO A 22 -10.85 6.91 -3.67
CA PRO A 22 -11.83 6.47 -2.68
C PRO A 22 -12.75 7.58 -2.14
N GLU A 23 -12.25 8.82 -1.95
CA GLU A 23 -13.07 9.96 -1.48
C GLU A 23 -14.22 10.35 -2.42
N HIS A 24 -14.16 9.97 -3.70
CA HIS A 24 -15.17 10.32 -4.69
C HIS A 24 -16.19 9.21 -4.92
N VAL A 25 -16.14 8.15 -4.11
CA VAL A 25 -17.02 6.99 -4.22
C VAL A 25 -17.84 6.84 -2.94
N TRP A 26 -19.15 6.99 -3.07
CA TRP A 26 -20.08 6.75 -1.97
C TRP A 26 -20.97 5.55 -2.22
N GLN A 27 -21.06 4.69 -1.22
CA GLN A 27 -21.96 3.55 -1.22
C GLN A 27 -23.22 3.89 -0.41
N ASN A 28 -24.39 3.71 -1.01
CA ASN A 28 -25.67 3.75 -0.31
C ASN A 28 -26.43 2.43 -0.58
N GLY A 29 -26.39 1.52 0.38
CA GLY A 29 -26.93 0.17 0.22
C GLY A 29 -26.24 -0.57 -0.94
N SER A 30 -27.03 -0.96 -1.94
CA SER A 30 -26.55 -1.61 -3.17
C SER A 30 -26.14 -0.63 -4.28
N SER A 31 -26.35 0.67 -4.08
CA SER A 31 -26.04 1.71 -5.06
C SER A 31 -24.69 2.35 -4.79
N LEU A 32 -23.99 2.70 -5.85
CA LEU A 32 -22.70 3.40 -5.81
C LEU A 32 -22.84 4.73 -6.56
N THR A 33 -22.50 5.82 -5.88
CA THR A 33 -22.49 7.18 -6.43
C THR A 33 -21.04 7.61 -6.61
N VAL A 34 -20.74 8.15 -7.79
CA VAL A 34 -19.43 8.74 -8.12
C VAL A 34 -19.63 10.24 -8.31
N ILE A 35 -18.80 11.05 -7.66
CA ILE A 35 -18.88 12.52 -7.66
C ILE A 35 -17.61 13.14 -8.25
N ASP A 36 -17.55 14.47 -8.35
CA ASP A 36 -16.39 15.23 -8.83
C ASP A 36 -15.93 14.85 -10.26
N LEU A 37 -16.86 15.02 -11.21
CA LEU A 37 -16.65 14.64 -12.61
C LEU A 37 -15.97 15.74 -13.44
N ASP A 38 -15.43 16.80 -12.83
CA ASP A 38 -14.91 17.98 -13.54
C ASP A 38 -13.69 17.68 -14.42
N LEU A 39 -12.95 16.62 -14.09
CA LEU A 39 -11.81 16.13 -14.89
C LEU A 39 -12.18 15.01 -15.87
N SER A 40 -13.48 14.71 -16.02
CA SER A 40 -13.94 13.62 -16.86
C SER A 40 -13.72 13.92 -18.34
N ARG A 41 -13.16 12.95 -19.05
CA ARG A 41 -12.83 13.09 -20.48
C ARG A 41 -12.54 11.73 -21.12
N PRO A 42 -12.54 11.62 -22.45
CA PRO A 42 -11.96 10.48 -23.14
C PRO A 42 -10.45 10.40 -22.88
N ALA A 43 -9.97 9.27 -22.34
CA ALA A 43 -8.56 9.00 -22.11
C ALA A 43 -8.27 7.50 -21.97
N ASP A 44 -7.03 7.11 -21.69
CA ASP A 44 -6.70 5.72 -21.36
C ASP A 44 -7.46 5.28 -20.09
N PRO A 45 -8.34 4.26 -20.16
CA PRO A 45 -9.13 3.81 -19.00
C PRO A 45 -8.28 3.26 -17.84
N ALA A 46 -7.00 2.94 -18.07
CA ALA A 46 -6.10 2.55 -17.00
C ALA A 46 -5.70 3.72 -16.06
N LEU A 47 -5.92 4.98 -16.46
CA LEU A 47 -5.61 6.15 -15.63
C LEU A 47 -6.40 6.16 -14.33
N ASP A 48 -7.73 6.00 -14.40
CA ASP A 48 -8.58 5.95 -13.21
C ASP A 48 -8.19 4.79 -12.30
N LEU A 49 -7.85 3.63 -12.89
CA LEU A 49 -7.45 2.46 -12.11
C LEU A 49 -6.12 2.70 -11.36
N GLY A 50 -5.11 3.23 -12.06
CA GLY A 50 -3.82 3.55 -11.42
C GLY A 50 -3.96 4.62 -10.35
N LYS A 51 -4.80 5.63 -10.60
CA LYS A 51 -5.08 6.70 -9.65
C LYS A 51 -5.71 6.18 -8.37
N PHE A 52 -6.75 5.36 -8.48
CA PHE A 52 -7.40 4.73 -7.33
C PHE A 52 -6.41 3.89 -6.52
N LEU A 53 -5.59 3.06 -7.18
CA LEU A 53 -4.59 2.21 -6.52
C LEU A 53 -3.51 3.01 -5.79
N GLY A 54 -3.07 4.14 -6.36
CA GLY A 54 -2.07 5.03 -5.76
C GLY A 54 -2.59 5.80 -4.55
N ASP A 55 -3.89 6.13 -4.53
CA ASP A 55 -4.53 6.85 -3.42
C ASP A 55 -5.02 5.93 -2.29
N LEU A 56 -5.32 4.66 -2.62
CA LEU A 56 -5.86 3.66 -1.68
C LEU A 56 -5.07 3.53 -0.34
N PRO A 57 -3.73 3.57 -0.30
CA PRO A 57 -2.98 3.51 0.95
C PRO A 57 -3.39 4.60 1.96
N ARG A 58 -3.71 5.81 1.49
CA ARG A 58 -4.10 6.94 2.36
C ARG A 58 -5.36 6.67 3.17
N TRP A 59 -6.24 5.82 2.64
CA TRP A 59 -7.50 5.43 3.26
C TRP A 59 -7.39 4.15 4.08
N CYS A 60 -6.33 3.38 3.87
CA CYS A 60 -6.05 2.16 4.62
C CYS A 60 -5.05 2.38 5.78
N ASP A 61 -4.32 3.49 5.78
CA ASP A 61 -3.41 3.88 6.85
C ASP A 61 -4.21 3.98 8.18
N GLY A 62 -3.84 3.15 9.16
CA GLY A 62 -4.52 3.05 10.46
C GLY A 62 -5.46 1.85 10.62
N ILE A 63 -5.80 1.14 9.53
CA ILE A 63 -6.55 -0.11 9.61
C ILE A 63 -5.61 -1.25 10.05
N ARG A 64 -5.78 -1.76 11.27
CA ARG A 64 -5.01 -2.93 11.76
C ARG A 64 -5.30 -4.17 10.90
N GLY A 65 -4.27 -4.95 10.56
CA GLY A 65 -4.43 -6.32 10.04
C GLY A 65 -4.57 -6.48 8.53
N GLY A 66 -3.70 -5.86 7.72
CA GLY A 66 -3.60 -6.19 6.27
C GLY A 66 -4.71 -5.60 5.39
N GLY A 67 -5.43 -4.59 5.88
CA GLY A 67 -6.55 -3.96 5.18
C GLY A 67 -6.22 -3.46 3.77
N LEU A 68 -5.01 -2.93 3.55
CA LEU A 68 -4.59 -2.44 2.23
C LEU A 68 -4.55 -3.53 1.16
N ASN A 69 -3.90 -4.67 1.45
CA ASN A 69 -3.80 -5.77 0.49
C ASN A 69 -5.18 -6.36 0.20
N ALA A 70 -5.98 -6.61 1.23
CA ALA A 70 -7.34 -7.11 1.08
C ALA A 70 -8.25 -6.14 0.31
N ALA A 71 -8.16 -4.82 0.58
CA ALA A 71 -8.91 -3.80 -0.15
C ALA A 71 -8.51 -3.76 -1.62
N ARG A 72 -7.20 -3.81 -1.90
CA ARG A 72 -6.66 -3.85 -3.25
C ARG A 72 -7.12 -5.08 -4.02
N GLU A 73 -7.04 -6.27 -3.41
CA GLU A 73 -7.49 -7.53 -4.01
C GLU A 73 -8.99 -7.49 -4.32
N ARG A 74 -9.82 -7.04 -3.37
CA ARG A 74 -11.27 -6.95 -3.56
C ARG A 74 -11.65 -5.95 -4.65
N PHE A 75 -11.01 -4.78 -4.65
CA PHE A 75 -11.23 -3.77 -5.67
C PHE A 75 -10.85 -4.29 -7.06
N LEU A 76 -9.67 -4.90 -7.21
CA LEU A 76 -9.23 -5.49 -8.48
C LEU A 76 -10.12 -6.66 -8.91
N ALA A 77 -10.58 -7.51 -7.98
CA ALA A 77 -11.49 -8.60 -8.31
C ALA A 77 -12.86 -8.10 -8.81
N GLY A 78 -13.35 -6.99 -8.26
CA GLY A 78 -14.54 -6.31 -8.76
C GLY A 78 -14.32 -5.66 -10.13
N TYR A 79 -13.22 -4.94 -10.29
CA TYR A 79 -12.89 -4.18 -11.50
C TYR A 79 -12.48 -5.07 -12.68
N ALA A 80 -11.75 -6.16 -12.45
CA ALA A 80 -11.20 -7.00 -13.51
C ALA A 80 -12.24 -7.87 -14.25
N ARG A 81 -13.48 -7.92 -13.76
CA ARG A 81 -14.56 -8.66 -14.43
C ARG A 81 -14.85 -8.05 -15.81
N GLY A 82 -14.38 -8.72 -16.87
CA GLY A 82 -14.58 -8.30 -18.25
C GLY A 82 -13.58 -7.28 -18.77
N ILE A 83 -12.50 -7.00 -18.04
CA ILE A 83 -11.47 -6.04 -18.46
C ILE A 83 -10.23 -6.76 -19.02
N PRO A 84 -9.62 -6.27 -20.12
CA PRO A 84 -8.40 -6.85 -20.66
C PRO A 84 -7.26 -6.87 -19.62
N PRO A 85 -6.57 -8.00 -19.40
CA PRO A 85 -5.44 -8.09 -18.46
C PRO A 85 -4.35 -7.04 -18.71
N GLN A 86 -4.17 -6.63 -19.97
CA GLN A 86 -3.19 -5.62 -20.38
C GLN A 86 -3.49 -4.23 -19.77
N ARG A 87 -4.76 -3.92 -19.46
CA ARG A 87 -5.12 -2.67 -18.78
C ARG A 87 -4.51 -2.60 -17.38
N LEU A 88 -4.42 -3.73 -16.68
CA LEU A 88 -3.79 -3.79 -15.36
C LEU A 88 -2.30 -3.42 -15.41
N LEU A 89 -1.59 -3.80 -16.48
CA LEU A 89 -0.19 -3.43 -16.65
C LEU A 89 -0.01 -1.91 -16.79
N ARG A 90 -0.87 -1.25 -17.59
CA ARG A 90 -0.88 0.21 -17.71
C ARG A 90 -1.29 0.88 -16.40
N ALA A 91 -2.27 0.32 -15.69
CA ALA A 91 -2.73 0.86 -14.41
C ALA A 91 -1.62 0.86 -13.36
N HIS A 92 -0.79 -0.19 -13.30
CA HIS A 92 0.38 -0.18 -12.42
C HIS A 92 1.40 0.90 -12.79
N LEU A 93 1.56 1.22 -14.08
CA LEU A 93 2.42 2.34 -14.46
C LEU A 93 1.84 3.67 -13.95
N TYR A 94 0.53 3.87 -14.08
CA TYR A 94 -0.14 5.08 -13.60
C TYR A 94 -0.25 5.16 -12.08
N GLU A 95 -0.32 4.03 -11.38
CA GLU A 95 -0.20 3.93 -9.93
C GLU A 95 1.15 4.49 -9.46
N ALA A 96 2.25 4.11 -10.12
CA ALA A 96 3.57 4.67 -9.80
C ALA A 96 3.62 6.19 -10.00
N VAL A 97 2.93 6.71 -11.03
CA VAL A 97 2.79 8.16 -11.25
C VAL A 97 1.99 8.80 -10.13
N GLU A 98 0.86 8.21 -9.73
CA GLU A 98 0.03 8.79 -8.67
C GLU A 98 0.72 8.76 -7.30
N LEU A 99 1.49 7.70 -6.98
CA LEU A 99 2.32 7.68 -5.76
C LEU A 99 3.29 8.86 -5.71
N ILE A 100 3.88 9.24 -6.85
CA ILE A 100 4.74 10.42 -6.96
C ILE A 100 3.92 11.71 -6.78
N ASN A 101 2.75 11.81 -7.41
CA ASN A 101 1.86 12.97 -7.26
C ASN A 101 1.44 13.16 -5.80
N VAL A 102 1.03 12.08 -5.13
CA VAL A 102 0.69 12.09 -3.71
C VAL A 102 1.89 12.53 -2.89
N ALA A 103 3.09 12.01 -3.15
CA ALA A 103 4.30 12.41 -2.45
C ALA A 103 4.61 13.92 -2.59
N ALA A 104 4.38 14.48 -3.79
CA ALA A 104 4.61 15.90 -4.08
C ALA A 104 3.56 16.83 -3.45
N ARG A 105 2.34 16.35 -3.16
CA ARG A 105 1.29 17.15 -2.49
C ARG A 105 1.66 17.54 -1.05
N TRP A 106 2.60 16.83 -0.41
CA TRP A 106 2.97 17.02 1.00
C TRP A 106 4.36 17.63 1.18
N LEU A 107 4.80 18.50 0.27
CA LEU A 107 6.03 19.31 0.44
C LEU A 107 6.01 20.08 1.78
N PRO A 108 7.17 20.59 2.27
CA PRO A 108 7.45 20.90 3.69
C PRO A 108 6.50 21.87 4.42
N LEU A 109 5.54 22.46 3.72
CA LEU A 109 4.60 23.45 4.24
C LEU A 109 3.50 22.85 5.12
N SER A 110 3.32 21.51 5.16
CA SER A 110 2.08 20.92 5.72
C SER A 110 2.23 19.74 6.70
N ASP A 111 3.39 19.10 6.86
CA ASP A 111 3.52 17.91 7.74
C ASP A 111 4.98 17.69 8.23
N PRO A 112 5.26 17.63 9.55
CA PRO A 112 6.59 17.31 10.10
C PRO A 112 7.19 15.97 9.61
N GLY A 113 6.35 15.01 9.23
CA GLY A 113 6.75 13.70 8.72
C GLY A 113 6.88 13.62 7.19
N TRP A 114 6.86 14.75 6.48
CA TRP A 114 6.83 14.78 5.01
C TRP A 114 7.98 13.99 4.36
N ALA A 115 9.21 14.15 4.84
CA ALA A 115 10.39 13.54 4.23
C ALA A 115 10.29 12.01 4.21
N SER A 116 10.00 11.41 5.37
CA SER A 116 9.85 9.95 5.48
C SER A 116 8.65 9.41 4.67
N ARG A 117 7.56 10.18 4.56
CA ARG A 117 6.43 9.79 3.71
C ARG A 117 6.79 9.86 2.23
N THR A 118 7.45 10.93 1.80
CA THR A 118 7.92 11.11 0.42
C THR A 118 8.87 9.99 0.02
N GLU A 119 9.87 9.68 0.85
CA GLU A 119 10.80 8.57 0.61
C GLU A 119 10.06 7.24 0.45
N ARG A 120 9.11 6.93 1.32
CA ARG A 120 8.30 5.71 1.24
C ARG A 120 7.53 5.62 -0.07
N LEU A 121 6.82 6.67 -0.45
CA LEU A 121 5.99 6.71 -1.67
C LEU A 121 6.85 6.62 -2.94
N VAL A 122 7.99 7.32 -2.97
CA VAL A 122 8.97 7.23 -4.07
C VAL A 122 9.56 5.82 -4.17
N GLY A 123 9.88 5.19 -3.03
CA GLY A 123 10.34 3.81 -2.97
C GLY A 123 9.29 2.83 -3.52
N GLN A 124 8.01 3.01 -3.17
CA GLN A 124 6.91 2.20 -3.70
C GLN A 124 6.73 2.38 -5.21
N ALA A 125 6.74 3.62 -5.70
CA ALA A 125 6.67 3.92 -7.13
C ALA A 125 7.81 3.25 -7.90
N ARG A 126 9.02 3.27 -7.33
CA ARG A 126 10.19 2.61 -7.91
C ARG A 126 10.01 1.10 -7.99
N ALA A 127 9.54 0.46 -6.92
CA ALA A 127 9.29 -0.99 -6.89
C ALA A 127 8.28 -1.42 -7.98
N VAL A 128 7.21 -0.63 -8.17
CA VAL A 128 6.21 -0.88 -9.21
C VAL A 128 6.82 -0.78 -10.61
N ILE A 129 7.62 0.27 -10.88
CA ILE A 129 8.30 0.48 -12.17
C ILE A 129 9.29 -0.66 -12.46
N ASP A 130 10.09 -1.05 -11.47
CA ASP A 130 11.08 -2.13 -11.62
C ASP A 130 10.37 -3.46 -11.91
N GLY A 131 9.28 -3.78 -11.20
CA GLY A 131 8.46 -4.97 -11.47
C GLY A 131 7.81 -4.98 -12.86
N LEU A 132 7.43 -3.81 -13.41
CA LEU A 132 6.96 -3.71 -14.79
C LEU A 132 8.07 -3.97 -15.80
N GLN A 133 9.27 -3.44 -15.59
CA GLN A 133 10.39 -3.65 -16.51
C GLN A 133 10.86 -5.10 -16.55
N VAL A 134 10.80 -5.82 -15.43
CA VAL A 134 11.05 -7.27 -15.40
C VAL A 134 10.01 -8.00 -16.23
N ARG A 135 8.71 -7.73 -16.02
CA ARG A 135 7.60 -8.34 -16.79
C ARG A 135 7.67 -8.06 -18.29
N LEU A 136 8.19 -6.90 -18.67
CA LEU A 136 8.35 -6.48 -20.06
C LEU A 136 9.71 -6.89 -20.67
N GLY A 137 10.55 -7.62 -19.95
CA GLY A 137 11.87 -8.06 -20.42
C GLY A 137 12.86 -6.91 -20.68
N VAL A 138 12.63 -5.71 -20.13
CA VAL A 138 13.48 -4.52 -20.32
C VAL A 138 14.67 -4.53 -19.36
N ARG A 139 14.53 -5.18 -18.21
CA ARG A 139 15.61 -5.48 -17.27
C ARG A 139 15.54 -6.96 -16.91
N SER A 140 16.68 -7.65 -16.94
CA SER A 140 16.78 -8.96 -16.28
C SER A 140 16.57 -8.76 -14.77
N ALA A 141 15.88 -9.69 -14.11
CA ALA A 141 15.68 -9.67 -12.67
C ALA A 141 17.06 -9.54 -12.00
N ARG A 142 17.35 -8.37 -11.43
CA ARG A 142 18.62 -8.13 -10.75
C ARG A 142 18.65 -9.08 -9.56
N LYS A 143 19.64 -9.99 -9.49
CA LYS A 143 19.94 -10.70 -8.24
C LYS A 143 20.18 -9.63 -7.16
N PRO A 144 19.62 -9.77 -5.95
CA PRO A 144 19.94 -8.84 -4.87
C PRO A 144 21.46 -8.83 -4.72
N SER A 145 22.07 -7.65 -4.86
CA SER A 145 23.48 -7.47 -4.58
C SER A 145 23.71 -7.76 -3.10
N SER A 146 24.73 -8.57 -2.82
CA SER A 146 25.21 -8.94 -1.48
C SER A 146 25.65 -7.77 -0.60
N ASP A 147 25.65 -6.54 -1.13
CA ASP A 147 26.34 -5.41 -0.53
C ASP A 147 25.48 -4.63 0.49
N PHE A 148 24.50 -5.29 1.12
CA PHE A 148 23.67 -4.66 2.17
C PHE A 148 23.60 -5.49 3.47
N LEU A 149 24.53 -6.42 3.67
CA LEU A 149 24.75 -7.08 4.95
C LEU A 149 26.21 -6.87 5.40
N ASP A 150 26.57 -5.64 5.71
CA ASP A 150 27.78 -5.37 6.51
C ASP A 150 27.59 -4.18 7.46
N THR A 151 26.41 -4.09 8.07
CA THR A 151 26.19 -3.16 9.19
C THR A 151 25.22 -3.77 10.19
N ALA A 152 25.63 -4.89 10.77
CA ALA A 152 25.15 -5.33 12.08
C ALA A 152 26.37 -5.76 12.87
N GLY A 153 27.05 -4.75 13.42
CA GLY A 153 28.08 -4.95 14.43
C GLY A 153 27.49 -5.70 15.63
N THR A 154 28.22 -6.74 16.00
CA THR A 154 28.13 -7.58 17.19
C THR A 154 27.54 -6.87 18.42
N MET A 155 26.41 -7.37 18.90
CA MET A 155 25.99 -7.19 20.30
C MET A 155 25.97 -8.59 20.92
N GLU A 156 26.99 -8.87 21.72
CA GLU A 156 27.06 -10.04 22.58
C GLU A 156 25.86 -10.06 23.54
N GLY A 157 25.19 -11.20 23.64
CA GLY A 157 24.14 -11.42 24.64
C GLY A 157 24.76 -11.78 25.99
N PRO A 158 24.15 -11.40 27.13
CA PRO A 158 24.65 -11.83 28.41
C PRO A 158 24.22 -13.28 28.69
N GLU A 159 25.20 -14.05 29.15
CA GLU A 159 25.12 -15.45 29.53
C GLU A 159 24.13 -15.72 30.68
N LEU A 160 23.50 -16.89 30.59
CA LEU A 160 22.75 -17.53 31.67
C LEU A 160 23.72 -18.02 32.74
N SER A 161 23.59 -17.54 33.97
CA SER A 161 24.19 -18.18 35.15
C SER A 161 23.11 -18.65 36.12
N ALA A 162 23.25 -19.92 36.51
CA ALA A 162 22.35 -20.66 37.37
C ALA A 162 22.67 -20.46 38.86
N GLY A 163 21.62 -20.47 39.68
CA GLY A 163 21.64 -21.16 40.98
C GLY A 163 21.44 -20.29 42.23
N ALA A 164 20.30 -20.47 42.92
CA ALA A 164 20.27 -20.77 44.36
C ALA A 164 18.84 -21.20 44.78
N ARG A 165 18.78 -22.32 45.52
CA ARG A 165 17.58 -22.93 46.10
C ARG A 165 17.22 -22.26 47.43
N GLY A 166 15.94 -22.29 47.83
CA GLY A 166 15.59 -22.13 49.25
C GLY A 166 14.12 -21.94 49.61
N ARG A 167 13.42 -23.07 49.87
CA ARG A 167 12.38 -23.34 50.89
C ARG A 167 11.12 -22.44 51.04
N HIS A 168 9.98 -23.11 50.75
CA HIS A 168 8.74 -23.26 51.53
C HIS A 168 8.59 -22.49 52.86
N THR A 169 7.46 -21.81 53.03
CA THR A 169 6.55 -21.92 54.20
C THR A 169 5.13 -21.53 53.80
N GLN A 170 4.19 -22.17 54.48
CA GLN A 170 2.74 -22.25 54.29
C GLN A 170 2.05 -21.17 55.16
N GLU A 171 0.71 -21.22 55.24
CA GLU A 171 -0.16 -20.52 56.21
C GLU A 171 -0.68 -19.14 55.73
N GLU A 172 -1.93 -18.73 55.90
CA GLU A 172 -3.29 -19.29 55.94
C GLU A 172 -4.20 -18.04 56.11
N ASP A 173 -5.52 -18.24 56.01
CA ASP A 173 -6.57 -17.34 56.51
C ASP A 173 -6.80 -15.99 55.80
N SER A 174 -8.02 -15.49 55.62
CA SER A 174 -9.37 -16.05 55.75
C SER A 174 -10.35 -14.95 55.31
N THR A 175 -11.47 -15.37 54.70
CA THR A 175 -12.81 -14.83 54.95
C THR A 175 -13.09 -13.34 54.63
N ASN A 176 -13.95 -13.07 53.63
CA ASN A 176 -15.36 -12.75 53.94
C ASN A 176 -16.25 -12.75 52.69
N ALA A 177 -17.28 -13.58 52.74
CA ALA A 177 -18.43 -13.54 51.85
C ALA A 177 -19.48 -12.56 52.40
N ARG A 178 -20.23 -11.88 51.52
CA ARG A 178 -21.72 -11.85 51.47
C ARG A 178 -22.32 -10.52 51.00
N ARG A 179 -23.33 -10.70 50.11
CA ARG A 179 -24.60 -9.96 49.94
C ARG A 179 -24.51 -8.61 49.19
N ALA A 180 -25.47 -8.20 48.36
CA ALA A 180 -26.82 -8.68 48.03
C ALA A 180 -27.05 -8.45 46.51
N ASN A 181 -27.65 -9.37 45.77
CA ASN A 181 -29.11 -9.54 45.58
C ASN A 181 -29.82 -8.25 45.17
#